data_AF-A0A0D6M5R6-F1
#
_entry.id   AF-A0A0D6M5R6-F1
#
_cell.length_a   1.000
_cell.length_b   1.000
_cell.length_c   1.000
_cell.angle_alpha   90.00
_cell.angle_beta   90.00
_cell.angle_gamma   90.00
#
_symmetry.space_group_name_H-M   'P 1'
#
loop_
_entity.id
_entity.type
_entity.pdbx_description
1 polymer ?
#
loop_
_entity_poly.entity_id
_entity_poly.type
_entity_poly.pdbx_seq_one_letter_code
_entity_poly.pdbx_strand_id
1 'polypeptide(L)'
;MATAPPLEDESGMIRSPELPFVSAIVGGLFPGRAIVVSGMVLQSFASDTKRFSGQPDKQLVINSYISNRWGAEERFPNPFEIGQPFQIRILVLENYFKIAVNGKHICDYPHRVPVEEIKTIYVGGNIRVDFIEFQPPVRLNEDGHPIITQKEKREEKVTTLDRPIMPFSWAVPKELNGFMSPQSVRFTLTPFMSAKRFTCNLRSGDEYLFHFRVDFRQHNDKHSKVDVDGVHYVKFKYRVGDDPSLIDKITVEGDCVLQRFVHRA
;
A
#
# COMPACT_ATOMS: atom_id res chain seq x y z
N MET A 1 15.31 -2.25 -18.61
CA MET A 1 15.86 -1.59 -17.42
C MET A 1 14.68 -1.36 -16.49
N ALA A 2 14.65 -2.03 -15.33
CA ALA A 2 13.58 -1.81 -14.36
C ALA A 2 13.92 -0.53 -13.59
N THR A 3 13.09 0.49 -13.73
CA THR A 3 13.14 1.71 -12.93
C THR A 3 12.70 1.37 -11.50
N ALA A 4 13.47 1.83 -10.51
CA ALA A 4 13.13 1.65 -9.10
C ALA A 4 11.77 2.30 -8.80
N PRO A 5 10.97 1.75 -7.84
CA PRO A 5 9.75 2.41 -7.41
C PRO A 5 10.08 3.83 -6.93
N PRO A 6 9.22 4.83 -7.20
CA PRO A 6 9.44 6.19 -6.73
C PRO A 6 9.66 6.19 -5.21
N LEU A 7 10.75 6.82 -4.77
CA LEU A 7 11.02 7.05 -3.35
C LEU A 7 9.86 7.87 -2.78
N GLU A 8 9.17 7.32 -1.76
CA GLU A 8 8.23 8.09 -0.96
C GLU A 8 9.00 9.25 -0.30
N ASP A 9 8.59 10.48 -0.60
CA ASP A 9 9.08 11.67 0.11
C ASP A 9 8.54 11.64 1.56
N GLU A 10 9.21 12.32 2.50
CA GLU A 10 8.84 12.38 3.94
C GLU A 10 7.41 12.91 4.20
N SER A 11 6.71 13.35 3.13
CA SER A 11 5.31 13.78 3.11
C SER A 11 4.28 12.66 2.89
N GLY A 12 4.68 11.44 2.49
CA GLY A 12 3.73 10.37 2.10
C GLY A 12 3.08 10.58 0.73
N MET A 13 3.70 11.42 -0.10
CA MET A 13 3.26 11.76 -1.46
C MET A 13 4.12 11.04 -2.51
N ILE A 14 3.45 10.47 -3.50
CA ILE A 14 4.04 9.80 -4.66
C ILE A 14 4.00 10.77 -5.83
N ARG A 15 5.16 11.24 -6.29
CA ARG A 15 5.26 12.23 -7.38
C ARG A 15 5.48 11.55 -8.73
N SER A 16 4.81 12.07 -9.75
CA SER A 16 4.96 11.71 -11.16
C SER A 16 5.07 10.19 -11.45
N PRO A 17 4.15 9.34 -10.94
CA PRO A 17 4.23 7.91 -11.18
C PRO A 17 4.00 7.56 -12.66
N GLU A 18 4.73 6.57 -13.17
CA GLU A 18 4.48 5.98 -14.48
C GLU A 18 3.15 5.19 -14.47
N LEU A 19 2.41 5.21 -15.59
CA LEU A 19 1.15 4.49 -15.73
C LEU A 19 1.30 3.21 -16.59
N PRO A 20 0.57 2.12 -16.27
CA PRO A 20 -0.37 2.00 -15.15
C PRO A 20 0.36 1.95 -13.81
N PHE A 21 -0.18 2.68 -12.84
CA PHE A 21 0.37 2.77 -11.49
C PHE A 21 -0.41 1.85 -10.55
N VAL A 22 0.31 1.08 -9.74
CA VAL A 22 -0.25 0.26 -8.67
C VAL A 22 0.56 0.49 -7.40
N SER A 23 -0.12 0.78 -6.30
CA SER A 23 0.53 0.81 -4.99
C SER A 23 -0.39 0.31 -3.89
N ALA A 24 0.23 -0.16 -2.81
CA ALA A 24 -0.47 -0.41 -1.56
C ALA A 24 -0.89 0.92 -0.92
N ILE A 25 -2.04 0.94 -0.27
CA ILE A 25 -2.48 2.07 0.54
C ILE A 25 -1.80 1.92 1.91
N VAL A 26 -0.61 2.50 2.06
CA VAL A 26 0.19 2.40 3.30
C VAL A 26 -0.62 2.91 4.48
N GLY A 27 -0.89 2.09 5.50
CA GLY A 27 -1.75 2.44 6.64
C GLY A 27 -3.25 2.17 6.45
N GLY A 28 -3.68 1.64 5.29
CA GLY A 28 -5.08 1.25 5.02
C GLY A 28 -6.06 2.41 4.86
N LEU A 29 -7.32 2.10 4.53
CA LEU A 29 -8.40 3.10 4.55
C LEU A 29 -9.16 3.03 5.86
N PHE A 30 -9.49 4.20 6.40
CA PHE A 30 -10.29 4.35 7.61
C PHE A 30 -11.00 5.72 7.55
N PRO A 31 -12.12 5.89 8.29
CA PRO A 31 -12.86 7.15 8.31
C PRO A 31 -11.98 8.37 8.64
N GLY A 32 -12.17 9.45 7.88
CA GLY A 32 -11.38 10.69 7.95
C GLY A 32 -10.19 10.72 6.99
N ARG A 33 -9.65 9.56 6.57
CA ARG A 33 -8.52 9.50 5.63
C ARG A 33 -8.97 9.92 4.22
N ALA A 34 -8.10 10.59 3.46
CA ALA A 34 -8.39 10.90 2.06
C ALA A 34 -7.27 10.47 1.11
N ILE A 35 -7.64 10.15 -0.12
CA ILE A 35 -6.71 9.96 -1.23
C ILE A 35 -6.91 11.12 -2.20
N VAL A 36 -5.81 11.76 -2.59
CA VAL A 36 -5.80 12.79 -3.63
C VAL A 36 -4.98 12.30 -4.81
N VAL A 37 -5.56 12.42 -6.01
CA VAL A 37 -4.87 12.15 -7.28
C VAL A 37 -4.95 13.41 -8.13
N SER A 38 -3.81 13.99 -8.45
CA SER A 38 -3.71 15.17 -9.31
C SER A 38 -2.99 14.81 -10.61
N GLY A 39 -3.42 15.38 -11.71
CA GLY A 39 -2.86 15.09 -13.01
C GLY A 39 -3.45 15.91 -14.14
N MET A 40 -3.27 15.44 -15.36
CA MET A 40 -3.77 16.06 -16.59
C MET A 40 -4.33 14.99 -17.52
N VAL A 41 -5.48 15.28 -18.14
CA VAL A 41 -6.06 14.41 -19.16
C VAL A 41 -5.25 14.55 -20.44
N LEU A 42 -4.75 13.45 -20.98
CA LEU A 42 -3.97 13.48 -22.21
C LEU A 42 -4.89 13.32 -23.43
N GLN A 43 -4.47 13.89 -24.55
CA GLN A 43 -5.14 13.67 -25.82
C GLN A 43 -4.80 12.29 -26.35
N SER A 44 -5.81 11.53 -26.77
CA SER A 44 -5.58 10.22 -27.40
C SER A 44 -5.04 10.42 -28.81
N PHE A 45 -3.86 9.85 -29.10
CA PHE A 45 -3.38 9.75 -30.48
C PHE A 45 -4.06 8.56 -31.18
N ALA A 46 -4.28 8.65 -32.49
CA ALA A 46 -5.02 7.67 -33.29
C ALA A 46 -4.47 6.22 -33.24
N SER A 47 -3.29 6.01 -32.65
CA SER A 47 -2.68 4.69 -32.40
C SER A 47 -3.29 3.95 -31.19
N ASP A 48 -3.72 4.67 -30.16
CA ASP A 48 -4.16 4.08 -28.87
C ASP A 48 -5.62 3.60 -28.89
N THR A 49 -6.41 4.07 -29.86
CA THR A 49 -7.81 3.66 -30.07
C THR A 49 -7.96 2.20 -30.52
N LYS A 50 -6.86 1.54 -30.94
CA LYS A 50 -6.88 0.11 -31.28
C LYS A 50 -6.70 -0.84 -30.09
N ARG A 51 -6.25 -0.36 -28.93
CA ARG A 51 -6.01 -1.21 -27.74
C ARG A 51 -7.23 -1.35 -26.82
N PHE A 52 -8.17 -0.42 -26.87
CA PHE A 52 -9.43 -0.48 -26.14
C PHE A 52 -10.58 -0.40 -27.15
N SER A 53 -11.16 -1.56 -27.47
CA SER A 53 -12.25 -1.70 -28.44
C SER A 53 -13.56 -1.15 -27.87
N GLY A 54 -13.77 0.15 -27.98
CA GLY A 54 -15.03 0.81 -27.63
C GLY A 54 -14.96 2.33 -27.81
N GLN A 55 -16.07 2.95 -28.18
CA GLN A 55 -16.18 4.40 -28.02
C GLN A 55 -16.09 4.72 -26.51
N PRO A 56 -15.29 5.72 -26.10
CA PRO A 56 -15.20 6.09 -24.70
C PRO A 56 -16.57 6.54 -24.19
N ASP A 57 -16.91 6.13 -22.96
CA ASP A 57 -18.11 6.62 -22.29
C ASP A 57 -18.00 8.14 -22.11
N LYS A 58 -19.11 8.84 -22.31
CA LYS A 58 -19.18 10.30 -22.17
C LYS A 58 -19.48 10.73 -20.73
N GLN A 59 -19.84 9.79 -19.86
CA GLN A 59 -20.17 10.02 -18.47
C GLN A 59 -19.09 9.48 -17.53
N LEU A 60 -19.00 10.09 -16.35
CA LEU A 60 -18.25 9.52 -15.24
C LEU A 60 -19.06 8.36 -14.66
N VAL A 61 -18.45 7.18 -14.55
CA VAL A 61 -19.08 5.98 -13.98
C VAL A 61 -18.32 5.57 -12.73
N ILE A 62 -19.06 5.34 -11.64
CA ILE A 62 -18.53 4.83 -10.38
C ILE A 62 -19.26 3.53 -10.05
N ASN A 63 -18.52 2.48 -9.73
CA ASN A 63 -19.08 1.16 -9.45
C ASN A 63 -18.13 0.33 -8.57
N SER A 64 -18.61 -0.82 -8.11
CA SER A 64 -17.83 -1.83 -7.39
C SER A 64 -17.88 -3.15 -8.14
N TYR A 65 -16.71 -3.77 -8.30
CA TYR A 65 -16.57 -5.12 -8.83
C TYR A 65 -16.30 -6.09 -7.67
N ILE A 66 -17.31 -6.88 -7.30
CA ILE A 66 -17.30 -7.74 -6.11
C ILE A 66 -17.66 -9.16 -6.54
N SER A 67 -16.92 -10.15 -6.05
CA SER A 67 -17.12 -11.58 -6.38
C SER A 67 -17.28 -11.83 -7.88
N ASN A 68 -16.35 -11.27 -8.66
CA ASN A 68 -16.30 -11.34 -10.12
C ASN A 68 -17.52 -10.79 -10.87
N ARG A 69 -18.24 -9.83 -10.28
CA ARG A 69 -19.39 -9.18 -10.93
C ARG A 69 -19.41 -7.68 -10.65
N TRP A 70 -19.80 -6.92 -11.67
CA TRP A 70 -20.11 -5.50 -11.52
C TRP A 70 -21.44 -5.33 -10.79
N GLY A 71 -21.49 -4.38 -9.86
CA GLY A 71 -22.72 -3.94 -9.23
C GLY A 71 -23.50 -2.93 -10.07
N ALA A 72 -24.46 -2.25 -9.44
CA ALA A 72 -25.19 -1.14 -10.05
C ALA A 72 -24.27 0.06 -10.28
N GLU A 73 -24.27 0.60 -11.49
CA GLU A 73 -23.49 1.78 -11.85
C GLU A 73 -24.12 3.06 -11.31
N GLU A 74 -23.28 3.98 -10.83
CA GLU A 74 -23.66 5.36 -10.55
C GLU A 74 -23.00 6.26 -11.60
N ARG A 75 -23.82 7.01 -12.35
CA ARG A 75 -23.42 7.77 -13.53
C ARG A 75 -23.59 9.26 -13.31
N PHE A 76 -22.58 10.04 -13.66
CA PHE A 76 -22.52 11.48 -13.45
C PHE A 76 -22.04 12.22 -14.71
N PRO A 77 -22.34 13.53 -14.85
CA PRO A 77 -21.71 14.37 -15.86
C PRO A 77 -20.19 14.29 -15.74
N ASN A 78 -19.49 14.15 -16.87
CA ASN A 78 -18.04 14.03 -16.87
C ASN A 78 -17.39 15.38 -16.52
N PRO A 79 -16.64 15.50 -15.40
CA PRO A 79 -15.98 16.73 -15.00
C PRO A 79 -14.58 16.91 -15.63
N PHE A 80 -14.12 15.96 -16.46
CA PHE A 80 -12.78 15.94 -17.03
C PHE A 80 -12.77 16.42 -18.48
N GLU A 81 -11.77 17.21 -18.83
CA GLU A 81 -11.58 17.75 -20.18
C GLU A 81 -10.17 17.45 -20.70
N ILE A 82 -10.07 17.10 -21.99
CA ILE A 82 -8.79 16.79 -22.63
C ILE A 82 -7.85 18.01 -22.56
N GLY A 83 -6.60 17.77 -22.16
CA GLY A 83 -5.59 18.81 -22.00
C GLY A 83 -5.71 19.64 -20.72
N GLN A 84 -6.77 19.43 -19.93
CA GLN A 84 -6.98 20.16 -18.68
C GLN A 84 -6.42 19.39 -17.48
N PRO A 85 -5.92 20.11 -16.45
CA PRO A 85 -5.56 19.51 -15.19
C PRO A 85 -6.82 19.06 -14.44
N PHE A 86 -6.64 18.05 -13.60
CA PHE A 86 -7.67 17.58 -12.69
C PHE A 86 -7.07 17.26 -11.33
N GLN A 87 -7.93 17.31 -10.31
CA GLN A 87 -7.65 16.80 -8.97
C GLN A 87 -8.86 16.03 -8.47
N ILE A 88 -8.69 14.74 -8.23
CA ILE A 88 -9.69 13.87 -7.60
C ILE A 88 -9.36 13.79 -6.12
N ARG A 89 -10.35 14.00 -5.26
CA ARG A 89 -10.25 13.76 -3.82
C ARG A 89 -11.32 12.76 -3.39
N ILE A 90 -10.88 11.65 -2.79
CA ILE A 90 -11.74 10.60 -2.25
C ILE A 90 -11.56 10.60 -0.73
N LEU A 91 -12.53 11.17 -0.01
CA LEU A 91 -12.56 11.16 1.45
C LEU A 91 -13.32 9.93 1.94
N VAL A 92 -12.69 9.12 2.78
CA VAL A 92 -13.34 7.98 3.43
C VAL A 92 -14.12 8.48 4.62
N LEU A 93 -15.42 8.20 4.67
CA LEU A 93 -16.26 8.42 5.85
C LEU A 93 -16.78 7.07 6.35
N GLU A 94 -17.50 7.08 7.47
CA GLU A 94 -17.95 5.86 8.14
C GLU A 94 -18.74 4.92 7.22
N ASN A 95 -19.65 5.46 6.41
CA ASN A 95 -20.58 4.66 5.61
C ASN A 95 -20.42 4.83 4.08
N TYR A 96 -19.61 5.80 3.63
CA TYR A 96 -19.48 6.12 2.21
C TYR A 96 -18.17 6.85 1.88
N PHE A 97 -17.81 6.90 0.60
CA PHE A 97 -16.78 7.78 0.07
C PHE A 97 -17.40 9.10 -0.38
N LYS A 98 -16.90 10.22 0.12
CA LYS A 98 -17.21 11.53 -0.41
C LYS A 98 -16.21 11.88 -1.51
N ILE A 99 -16.69 11.96 -2.76
CA ILE A 99 -15.85 12.13 -3.95
C ILE A 99 -16.02 13.54 -4.50
N ALA A 100 -14.91 14.23 -4.71
CA ALA A 100 -14.86 15.55 -5.33
C ALA A 100 -13.83 15.59 -6.47
N VAL A 101 -14.12 16.39 -7.49
CA VAL A 101 -13.21 16.68 -8.61
C VAL A 101 -13.06 18.20 -8.72
N ASN A 102 -11.82 18.68 -8.75
CA ASN A 102 -11.47 20.11 -8.82
C ASN A 102 -12.18 20.95 -7.74
N GLY A 103 -12.24 20.41 -6.52
CA GLY A 103 -12.91 21.05 -5.38
C GLY A 103 -14.44 21.00 -5.41
N LYS A 104 -15.06 20.51 -6.49
CA LYS A 104 -16.51 20.36 -6.61
C LYS A 104 -16.94 18.95 -6.21
N HIS A 105 -17.92 18.84 -5.32
CA HIS A 105 -18.53 17.56 -4.94
C HIS A 105 -19.19 16.89 -6.16
N ILE A 106 -18.95 15.59 -6.30
CA ILE A 106 -19.54 14.74 -7.34
C ILE A 106 -20.61 13.85 -6.74
N CYS A 107 -20.28 13.08 -5.71
CA CYS A 107 -21.19 12.14 -5.08
C CYS A 107 -20.72 11.67 -3.70
N ASP A 108 -21.65 11.08 -2.97
CA ASP A 108 -21.42 10.30 -1.77
C ASP A 108 -21.68 8.82 -2.10
N TYR A 109 -20.62 8.07 -2.42
CA TYR A 109 -20.70 6.68 -2.90
C TYR A 109 -20.68 5.69 -1.72
N PRO A 110 -21.77 4.96 -1.44
CA PRO A 110 -21.85 4.07 -0.28
C PRO A 110 -20.81 2.95 -0.31
N HIS A 111 -20.29 2.56 0.87
CA HIS A 111 -19.40 1.42 0.99
C HIS A 111 -20.16 0.14 0.64
N ARG A 112 -19.68 -0.60 -0.38
CA ARG A 112 -20.24 -1.91 -0.78
C ARG A 112 -19.44 -3.09 -0.22
N VAL A 113 -18.29 -2.82 0.40
CA VAL A 113 -17.43 -3.73 1.15
C VAL A 113 -16.83 -2.98 2.34
N PRO A 114 -16.37 -3.67 3.41
CA PRO A 114 -15.62 -3.02 4.48
C PRO A 114 -14.39 -2.29 3.92
N VAL A 115 -14.17 -1.04 4.35
CA VAL A 115 -13.08 -0.19 3.79
C VAL A 115 -11.70 -0.73 4.12
N GLU A 116 -11.58 -1.50 5.20
CA GLU A 116 -10.38 -2.19 5.65
C GLU A 116 -9.92 -3.28 4.66
N GLU A 117 -10.84 -3.76 3.81
CA GLU A 117 -10.52 -4.72 2.74
C GLU A 117 -9.87 -4.05 1.53
N ILE A 118 -9.95 -2.72 1.41
CA ILE A 118 -9.39 -1.96 0.29
C ILE A 118 -7.92 -1.67 0.56
N LYS A 119 -7.04 -2.37 -0.16
CA LYS A 119 -5.60 -2.39 0.14
C LYS A 119 -4.73 -1.72 -0.91
N THR A 120 -5.27 -1.45 -2.09
CA THR A 120 -4.49 -1.00 -3.24
C THR A 120 -5.21 0.07 -4.02
N ILE A 121 -4.43 1.01 -4.52
CA ILE A 121 -4.85 1.91 -5.58
C ILE A 121 -4.26 1.45 -6.90
N TYR A 122 -5.09 1.46 -7.94
CA TYR A 122 -4.70 1.32 -9.33
C TYR A 122 -5.09 2.61 -10.04
N VAL A 123 -4.17 3.18 -10.80
CA VAL A 123 -4.43 4.33 -11.68
C VAL A 123 -3.96 3.96 -13.08
N GLY A 124 -4.82 4.16 -14.06
CA GLY A 124 -4.52 3.90 -15.46
C GLY A 124 -5.43 4.70 -16.38
N GLY A 125 -5.24 4.52 -17.68
CA GLY A 125 -5.94 5.30 -18.71
C GLY A 125 -5.02 6.37 -19.32
N ASN A 126 -5.61 7.18 -20.20
CA ASN A 126 -4.86 8.17 -20.97
C ASN A 126 -4.73 9.50 -20.21
N ILE A 127 -3.96 9.47 -19.12
CA ILE A 127 -3.72 10.62 -18.25
C ILE A 127 -2.23 10.68 -17.88
N ARG A 128 -1.74 11.86 -17.49
CA ARG A 128 -0.52 12.01 -16.73
C ARG A 128 -0.90 12.22 -15.27
N VAL A 129 -0.24 11.54 -14.34
CA VAL A 129 -0.41 11.79 -12.90
C VAL A 129 0.77 12.63 -12.44
N ASP A 130 0.47 13.77 -11.82
CA ASP A 130 1.47 14.67 -11.25
C ASP A 130 1.82 14.25 -9.82
N PHE A 131 0.81 13.86 -9.02
CA PHE A 131 1.03 13.22 -7.72
C PHE A 131 -0.17 12.40 -7.23
N ILE A 132 0.12 11.47 -6.32
CA ILE A 132 -0.85 10.76 -5.48
C ILE A 132 -0.47 11.02 -4.03
N GLU A 133 -1.41 11.48 -3.22
CA GLU A 133 -1.21 11.80 -1.81
C GLU A 133 -2.20 11.02 -0.95
N PHE A 134 -1.70 10.35 0.09
CA PHE A 134 -2.54 9.76 1.12
C PHE A 134 -2.64 10.70 2.32
N GLN A 135 -3.66 11.53 2.32
CA GLN A 135 -3.87 12.52 3.37
C GLN A 135 -4.21 11.86 4.70
N PRO A 136 -3.66 12.36 5.83
CA PRO A 136 -4.01 11.88 7.16
C PRO A 136 -5.49 12.15 7.47
N PRO A 137 -6.04 11.55 8.56
CA PRO A 137 -7.42 11.79 8.97
C PRO A 137 -7.71 13.28 9.15
N VAL A 138 -8.65 13.77 8.35
CA VAL A 138 -9.25 15.08 8.52
C VAL A 138 -10.43 14.92 9.46
N ARG A 139 -10.39 15.56 10.63
CA ARG A 139 -11.59 15.65 11.48
C ARG A 139 -12.57 16.60 10.81
N LEU A 140 -13.84 16.22 10.73
CA LEU A 140 -14.90 17.15 10.34
C LEU A 140 -15.40 17.86 11.60
N ASN A 141 -15.69 19.16 11.52
CA ASN A 141 -16.42 19.84 12.57
C ASN A 141 -17.92 19.44 12.55
N GLU A 142 -18.70 19.93 13.51
CA GLU A 142 -20.16 19.67 13.59
C GLU A 142 -20.92 20.12 12.33
N ASP A 143 -20.37 21.07 11.56
CA ASP A 143 -20.94 21.58 10.30
C ASP A 143 -20.46 20.80 9.05
N GLY A 144 -19.65 19.74 9.22
CA GLY A 144 -19.12 18.95 8.11
C GLY A 144 -17.94 19.59 7.35
N HIS A 145 -17.38 20.69 7.87
CA HIS A 145 -16.17 21.30 7.33
C HIS A 145 -14.89 20.58 7.79
N PRO A 146 -13.89 20.43 6.91
CA PRO A 146 -12.61 19.83 7.26
C PRO A 146 -11.83 20.71 8.24
N ILE A 147 -11.58 20.21 9.45
CA ILE A 147 -10.63 20.77 10.40
C ILE A 147 -9.25 20.23 10.04
N ILE A 148 -8.31 21.16 9.79
CA ILE A 148 -6.89 20.83 9.72
C ILE A 148 -6.45 20.47 11.13
N THR A 149 -6.46 19.18 11.47
CA THR A 149 -5.71 18.69 12.62
C THR A 149 -4.26 19.04 12.34
N GLN A 150 -3.63 19.88 13.17
CA GLN A 150 -2.18 20.04 13.10
C GLN A 150 -1.59 18.63 13.06
N LYS A 151 -0.70 18.40 12.09
CA LYS A 151 0.09 17.18 11.98
C LYS A 151 0.79 17.04 13.34
N GLU A 152 0.21 16.33 14.31
CA GLU A 152 1.00 15.74 15.37
C GLU A 152 1.99 14.92 14.58
N LYS A 153 3.22 15.44 14.51
CA LYS A 153 4.32 14.78 13.84
C LYS A 153 4.53 13.54 14.69
N ARG A 154 3.83 12.46 14.36
CA ARG A 154 4.01 11.16 14.99
C ARG A 154 5.49 10.88 14.79
N GLU A 155 6.27 11.04 15.85
CA GLU A 155 7.70 10.81 15.81
C GLU A 155 7.88 9.35 15.43
N GLU A 156 8.32 9.11 14.19
CA GLU A 156 8.54 7.76 13.71
C GLU A 156 9.64 7.13 14.56
N LYS A 157 9.28 6.13 15.36
CA LYS A 157 10.26 5.47 16.24
C LYS A 157 10.99 4.44 15.41
N VAL A 158 12.18 4.80 14.94
CA VAL A 158 13.03 3.92 14.15
C VAL A 158 14.00 3.17 15.06
N THR A 159 13.90 1.85 15.09
CA THR A 159 14.89 0.99 15.74
C THR A 159 15.79 0.36 14.70
N THR A 160 17.11 0.59 14.78
CA THR A 160 18.10 -0.01 13.88
C THR A 160 19.11 -0.82 14.67
N LEU A 161 19.33 -2.07 14.26
CA LEU A 161 20.37 -2.94 14.81
C LEU A 161 21.27 -3.39 13.67
N ASP A 162 22.54 -3.02 13.74
CA ASP A 162 23.57 -3.47 12.80
C ASP A 162 24.24 -4.75 13.31
N ARG A 163 24.34 -5.74 12.43
CA ARG A 163 24.97 -7.04 12.67
C ARG A 163 24.54 -7.74 13.96
N PRO A 164 23.23 -7.86 14.25
CA PRO A 164 22.77 -8.57 15.43
C PRO A 164 23.18 -10.05 15.42
N ILE A 165 23.29 -10.64 16.61
CA ILE A 165 23.68 -12.03 16.81
C ILE A 165 22.55 -12.97 16.35
N MET A 166 22.93 -14.08 15.71
CA MET A 166 22.03 -15.15 15.27
C MET A 166 22.02 -16.31 16.29
N PRO A 167 20.87 -16.95 16.57
CA PRO A 167 19.54 -16.60 16.09
C PRO A 167 19.07 -15.27 16.69
N PHE A 168 18.42 -14.44 15.87
CA PHE A 168 17.99 -13.12 16.27
C PHE A 168 16.57 -13.16 16.84
N SER A 169 16.37 -12.46 17.95
CA SER A 169 15.05 -12.25 18.56
C SER A 169 14.95 -10.83 19.06
N TRP A 170 13.92 -10.12 18.60
CA TRP A 170 13.59 -8.77 19.03
C TRP A 170 12.20 -8.75 19.63
N ALA A 171 12.10 -8.30 20.88
CA ALA A 171 10.82 -8.13 21.55
C ALA A 171 10.17 -6.82 21.07
N VAL A 172 8.91 -6.90 20.66
CA VAL A 172 8.11 -5.72 20.31
C VAL A 172 7.87 -4.92 21.59
N PRO A 173 8.27 -3.65 21.65
CA PRO A 173 8.05 -2.82 22.83
C PRO A 173 6.56 -2.73 23.19
N LYS A 174 6.24 -2.83 24.49
CA LYS A 174 4.85 -2.89 24.97
C LYS A 174 4.05 -1.64 24.59
N GLU A 175 4.72 -0.49 24.49
CA GLU A 175 4.12 0.78 24.08
C GLU A 175 3.57 0.79 22.65
N LEU A 176 3.94 -0.17 21.81
CA LEU A 176 3.47 -0.26 20.42
C LEU A 176 2.17 -1.04 20.26
N ASN A 177 1.66 -1.68 21.33
CA ASN A 177 0.47 -2.53 21.31
C ASN A 177 0.51 -3.58 20.18
N GLY A 178 1.66 -4.26 20.05
CA GLY A 178 1.89 -5.29 19.05
C GLY A 178 2.47 -4.77 17.73
N PHE A 179 2.30 -5.53 16.66
CA PHE A 179 2.82 -5.20 15.32
C PHE A 179 1.67 -4.82 14.38
N MET A 180 1.14 -3.62 14.59
CA MET A 180 -0.01 -3.08 13.86
C MET A 180 0.41 -2.02 12.83
N SER A 181 -0.36 -1.88 11.75
CA SER A 181 -0.14 -0.82 10.75
C SER A 181 -0.11 0.57 11.39
N PRO A 182 0.81 1.49 11.02
CA PRO A 182 1.72 1.47 9.86
C PRO A 182 3.11 0.85 10.13
N GLN A 183 3.26 -0.04 11.11
CA GLN A 183 4.58 -0.60 11.42
C GLN A 183 5.19 -1.39 10.24
N SER A 184 6.51 -1.31 10.10
CA SER A 184 7.28 -2.09 9.12
C SER A 184 8.56 -2.65 9.71
N VAL A 185 8.99 -3.80 9.19
CA VAL A 185 10.32 -4.35 9.44
C VAL A 185 11.04 -4.65 8.14
N ARG A 186 12.35 -4.42 8.17
CA ARG A 186 13.27 -4.77 7.09
C ARG A 186 14.43 -5.56 7.65
N PHE A 187 14.71 -6.69 7.01
CA PHE A 187 15.88 -7.52 7.28
C PHE A 187 16.82 -7.43 6.08
N THR A 188 18.10 -7.18 6.34
CA THR A 188 19.17 -7.34 5.34
C THR A 188 19.97 -8.57 5.75
N LEU A 189 19.84 -9.65 4.97
CA LEU A 189 20.37 -10.97 5.30
C LEU A 189 21.40 -11.41 4.26
N THR A 190 22.43 -12.13 4.70
CA THR A 190 23.38 -12.83 3.82
C THR A 190 23.33 -14.32 4.16
N PRO A 191 22.69 -15.16 3.35
CA PRO A 191 22.73 -16.61 3.53
C PRO A 191 24.16 -17.14 3.45
N PHE A 192 24.46 -18.22 4.19
CA PHE A 192 25.73 -18.92 4.03
C PHE A 192 25.83 -19.61 2.66
N MET A 193 27.05 -19.82 2.15
CA MET A 193 27.26 -20.55 0.89
C MET A 193 26.70 -21.97 0.92
N SER A 194 26.70 -22.61 2.11
CA SER A 194 26.14 -23.93 2.37
C SER A 194 24.74 -23.88 2.99
N ALA A 195 24.08 -22.72 2.95
CA ALA A 195 22.78 -22.55 3.59
C ALA A 195 21.77 -23.56 3.08
N LYS A 196 21.08 -24.22 4.01
CA LYS A 196 19.94 -25.08 3.70
C LYS A 196 18.65 -24.29 3.83
N ARG A 197 18.53 -23.47 4.88
CA ARG A 197 17.31 -22.72 5.20
C ARG A 197 17.56 -21.53 6.09
N PHE A 198 16.78 -20.47 5.92
CA PHE A 198 16.52 -19.50 7.00
C PHE A 198 15.03 -19.18 7.10
N THR A 199 14.63 -18.59 8.24
CA THR A 199 13.27 -18.15 8.51
C THR A 199 13.23 -16.76 9.14
N CYS A 200 12.19 -15.98 8.85
CA CYS A 200 11.86 -14.72 9.48
C CYS A 200 10.41 -14.78 9.97
N ASN A 201 10.15 -14.46 11.25
CA ASN A 201 8.84 -14.70 11.85
C ASN A 201 8.32 -13.49 12.64
N LEU A 202 6.99 -13.34 12.65
CA LEU A 202 6.25 -12.54 13.64
C LEU A 202 5.49 -13.51 14.55
N ARG A 203 5.73 -13.41 15.85
CA ARG A 203 5.26 -14.37 16.85
C ARG A 203 4.39 -13.71 17.92
N SER A 204 3.47 -14.49 18.47
CA SER A 204 2.74 -14.20 19.70
C SER A 204 2.97 -15.38 20.64
N GLY A 205 3.83 -15.21 21.65
CA GLY A 205 4.29 -16.33 22.46
C GLY A 205 4.91 -17.46 21.62
N ASP A 206 4.27 -18.63 21.67
CA ASP A 206 4.70 -19.83 20.94
C ASP A 206 4.08 -19.97 19.53
N GLU A 207 3.17 -19.07 19.17
CA GLU A 207 2.49 -19.09 17.88
C GLU A 207 3.20 -18.24 16.82
N TYR A 208 3.10 -18.69 15.57
CA TYR A 208 3.64 -18.00 14.40
C TYR A 208 2.50 -17.38 13.60
N LEU A 209 2.24 -16.10 13.84
CA LEU A 209 1.25 -15.32 13.06
C LEU A 209 1.78 -15.04 11.66
N PHE A 210 3.10 -14.93 11.49
CA PHE A 210 3.76 -14.91 10.19
C PHE A 210 5.02 -15.78 10.25
N HIS A 211 5.15 -16.69 9.28
CA HIS A 211 6.31 -17.56 9.11
C HIS A 211 6.79 -17.48 7.67
N PHE A 212 7.89 -16.76 7.45
CA PHE A 212 8.54 -16.68 6.15
C PHE A 212 9.75 -17.60 6.14
N ARG A 213 9.72 -18.62 5.29
CA ARG A 213 10.78 -19.63 5.19
C ARG A 213 11.34 -19.67 3.79
N VAL A 214 12.67 -19.67 3.71
CA VAL A 214 13.42 -19.83 2.47
C VAL A 214 14.23 -21.11 2.55
N ASP A 215 13.98 -22.02 1.61
CA ASP A 215 14.71 -23.27 1.43
C ASP A 215 15.63 -23.15 0.21
N PHE A 216 16.92 -23.44 0.37
CA PHE A 216 17.87 -23.43 -0.75
C PHE A 216 17.97 -24.82 -1.38
N ARG A 217 18.04 -24.87 -2.71
CA ARG A 217 18.29 -26.11 -3.43
C ARG A 217 19.73 -26.54 -3.21
N GLN A 218 19.93 -27.80 -2.80
CA GLN A 218 21.27 -28.36 -2.68
C GLN A 218 21.84 -28.68 -4.09
N HIS A 219 23.16 -28.51 -4.23
CA HIS A 219 23.91 -28.69 -5.47
C HIS A 219 23.62 -30.03 -6.17
N ASN A 220 22.78 -29.97 -7.20
CA ASN A 220 22.98 -30.69 -8.45
C ASN A 220 22.45 -29.93 -9.69
N ASP A 221 21.70 -28.83 -9.50
CA ASP A 221 21.35 -27.92 -10.60
C ASP A 221 22.35 -26.77 -10.68
N LYS A 222 23.16 -26.76 -11.75
CA LYS A 222 24.26 -25.82 -12.00
C LYS A 222 23.85 -24.36 -12.24
N HIS A 223 22.60 -23.97 -12.07
CA HIS A 223 22.19 -22.57 -12.20
C HIS A 223 21.05 -22.26 -11.23
N SER A 224 21.36 -21.59 -10.13
CA SER A 224 20.35 -20.90 -9.32
C SER A 224 21.00 -19.69 -8.67
N LYS A 225 21.05 -18.58 -9.41
CA LYS A 225 21.15 -17.26 -8.76
C LYS A 225 19.82 -17.03 -8.06
N VAL A 226 19.83 -16.98 -6.73
CA VAL A 226 18.68 -16.49 -5.96
C VAL A 226 18.81 -14.97 -5.94
N ASP A 227 18.09 -14.32 -6.85
CA ASP A 227 17.94 -12.88 -6.90
C ASP A 227 16.77 -12.51 -5.96
N VAL A 228 17.05 -11.83 -4.85
CA VAL A 228 16.02 -11.18 -4.01
C VAL A 228 16.28 -9.68 -3.99
N ASP A 229 16.52 -9.11 -5.17
CA ASP A 229 16.58 -7.67 -5.37
C ASP A 229 15.21 -7.16 -5.85
N GLY A 230 14.39 -6.76 -4.88
CA GLY A 230 13.51 -5.58 -5.01
C GLY A 230 12.17 -5.66 -5.76
N VAL A 231 11.72 -6.81 -6.31
CA VAL A 231 10.56 -6.78 -7.25
C VAL A 231 9.35 -7.66 -6.92
N HIS A 232 9.35 -8.47 -5.86
CA HIS A 232 8.15 -9.26 -5.51
C HIS A 232 7.62 -9.00 -4.10
N TYR A 233 6.53 -8.24 -4.01
CA TYR A 233 5.70 -8.13 -2.81
C TYR A 233 4.80 -9.37 -2.71
N VAL A 234 5.15 -10.32 -1.82
CA VAL A 234 4.21 -11.38 -1.43
C VAL A 234 3.28 -10.83 -0.35
N LYS A 235 1.98 -10.75 -0.66
CA LYS A 235 0.97 -10.32 0.31
C LYS A 235 0.55 -11.51 1.19
N PHE A 236 0.77 -11.39 2.49
CA PHE A 236 0.24 -12.33 3.47
C PHE A 236 -1.12 -11.84 3.98
N LYS A 237 -2.09 -12.74 4.09
CA LYS A 237 -3.33 -12.51 4.82
C LYS A 237 -3.26 -13.31 6.12
N TYR A 238 -3.52 -12.64 7.24
CA TYR A 238 -3.72 -13.29 8.53
C TYR A 238 -4.85 -14.34 8.44
N ARG A 239 -4.75 -15.39 9.24
CA ARG A 239 -5.76 -16.44 9.34
C ARG A 239 -6.99 -15.89 10.07
N VAL A 240 -8.12 -16.57 9.93
CA VAL A 240 -9.33 -16.22 10.67
C VAL A 240 -9.07 -16.41 12.17
N GLY A 241 -9.17 -15.33 12.94
CA GLY A 241 -8.92 -15.32 14.38
C GLY A 241 -7.54 -14.82 14.80
N ASP A 242 -6.60 -14.62 13.86
CA ASP A 242 -5.30 -14.01 14.17
C ASP A 242 -5.51 -12.53 14.55
N ASP A 243 -4.85 -12.10 15.63
CA ASP A 243 -4.83 -10.70 16.08
C ASP A 243 -3.38 -10.15 16.06
N PRO A 244 -3.03 -9.27 15.10
CA PRO A 244 -1.70 -8.69 14.99
C PRO A 244 -1.26 -7.84 16.19
N SER A 245 -2.21 -7.38 17.02
CA SER A 245 -1.90 -6.67 18.27
C SER A 245 -1.24 -7.57 19.31
N LEU A 246 -1.37 -8.90 19.15
CA LEU A 246 -0.76 -9.88 20.04
C LEU A 246 0.68 -10.25 19.65
N ILE A 247 1.21 -9.72 18.54
CA ILE A 247 2.59 -9.97 18.12
C ILE A 247 3.55 -9.33 19.12
N ASP A 248 4.30 -10.16 19.83
CA ASP A 248 5.22 -9.75 20.89
C ASP A 248 6.70 -9.87 20.50
N LYS A 249 6.98 -10.56 19.38
CA LYS A 249 8.36 -10.91 19.01
C LYS A 249 8.57 -11.08 17.52
N ILE A 250 9.72 -10.62 17.06
CA ILE A 250 10.21 -10.79 15.69
C ILE A 250 11.50 -11.60 15.74
N THR A 251 11.57 -12.68 14.97
CA THR A 251 12.71 -13.61 15.01
C THR A 251 13.29 -13.86 13.62
N VAL A 252 14.60 -14.08 13.56
CA VAL A 252 15.30 -14.58 12.38
C VAL A 252 16.19 -15.75 12.79
N GLU A 253 16.02 -16.89 12.13
CA GLU A 253 16.67 -18.14 12.49
C GLU A 253 17.19 -18.86 11.24
N GLY A 254 18.22 -19.70 11.39
CA GLY A 254 18.78 -20.54 10.33
C GLY A 254 20.11 -20.05 9.74
N ASP A 255 20.41 -20.51 8.53
CA ASP A 255 21.73 -20.47 7.90
C ASP A 255 22.01 -19.12 7.20
N CYS A 256 22.01 -18.03 7.96
CA CYS A 256 22.31 -16.70 7.46
C CYS A 256 22.99 -15.82 8.50
N VAL A 257 23.60 -14.72 8.03
CA VAL A 257 23.98 -13.58 8.85
C VAL A 257 22.93 -12.49 8.67
N LEU A 258 22.43 -11.95 9.78
CA LEU A 258 21.64 -10.73 9.76
C LEU A 258 22.57 -9.52 9.79
N GLN A 259 22.68 -8.82 8.66
CA GLN A 259 23.52 -7.63 8.50
C GLN A 259 22.87 -6.40 9.14
N ARG A 260 21.54 -6.29 9.01
CA ARG A 260 20.78 -5.16 9.55
C ARG A 260 19.32 -5.52 9.78
N PHE A 261 18.81 -5.11 10.94
CA PHE A 261 17.39 -5.08 11.25
C PHE A 261 16.94 -3.63 11.38
N VAL A 262 15.84 -3.27 10.72
CA VAL A 262 15.19 -1.96 10.86
C VAL A 262 13.72 -2.18 11.18
N HIS A 263 13.24 -1.55 12.24
CA HIS A 263 11.82 -1.45 12.58
C HIS A 263 11.40 0.02 12.58
N ARG A 264 10.20 0.30 12.07
CA ARG A 264 9.60 1.64 12.01
C ARG A 264 8.18 1.58 12.55
N ALA A 265 7.82 2.48 13.46
CA ALA A 265 6.51 2.58 14.11
C ALA A 265 5.97 4.01 14.24
#